data_AF-A0A8J6LAY6-F1
#
_entry.id   AF-A0A8J6LAY6-F1
#
_cell.length_a   1.000
_cell.length_b   1.000
_cell.length_c   1.000
_cell.angle_alpha   90.00
_cell.angle_beta   90.00
_cell.angle_gamma   90.00
#
_symmetry.space_group_name_H-M   'P 1'
#
loop_
_entity.id
_entity.type
_entity.pdbx_description
1 polymer ?
#
loop_
_entity_poly.entity_id
_entity_poly.type
_entity_poly.pdbx_seq_one_letter_code
_entity_poly.pdbx_strand_id
1 'polypeptide(L)'
;MAQRVFSGMLNESLTILTVRYTQSCPSEARSRLLVVDISNLLLCIAQLLPSICEKAEELIGLNLTNKSKILRDIHTKCQELLNCLILRGTSLDILQKVFRKGIENVEILKSKSTGPAPWIIFSLPNIFKSHPKNILRMSDLASTVAISLELTVLLAQPQPNWALLLKVLGMKNCKLVKLILDLSLENFALEMQQPISKSKSCGAFLCSSDGTCKNIDTSVPCLTPLHYYDLIASATSVILNVGNNDEFSDTLFFSISRERNWAKCFDRRQVWNQIRPPWYEAILNLVKPLLSTITRTVINAVQTGASMYQAMLIVLGCYSQLWDCVDGALPRVASLIQDILPADVTPLNHSALIQILISALYSELLHQSELSYNKQVKFSDTVVSPSTKPTAHKNSVTSFEGTFSSGDEIALAVAESLCSIDEDNKHTDQIEEFLEQVKDNMELFDDCSSEGSSRVEGAEQITEVLVSDILMTTYGKKSLKTLHHFIKNNSEWLFQKLEVSEGAEPAVPNKVLSKPYPLLHTMFHIGYRSFDQGLDADFIAVGI
;
A
#
# COMPACT_ATOMS: atom_id res chain seq x y z
N MET A 1 14.08 20.63 -2.94
CA MET A 1 15.09 21.64 -2.50
C MET A 1 15.95 21.12 -1.34
N ALA A 2 15.36 20.67 -0.22
CA ALA A 2 16.12 20.20 0.96
C ALA A 2 17.10 19.05 0.64
N GLN A 3 16.67 18.00 -0.07
CA GLN A 3 17.55 16.89 -0.48
C GLN A 3 18.74 17.36 -1.32
N ARG A 4 18.50 18.29 -2.25
CA ARG A 4 19.56 18.86 -3.10
C ARG A 4 20.59 19.62 -2.25
N VAL A 5 20.15 20.47 -1.33
CA VAL A 5 21.05 21.19 -0.41
C VAL A 5 21.84 20.21 0.44
N PHE A 6 21.16 19.23 1.05
CA PHE A 6 21.79 18.22 1.87
C PHE A 6 22.82 17.38 1.09
N SER A 7 22.50 16.97 -0.14
CA SER A 7 23.42 16.24 -1.02
C SER A 7 24.70 17.02 -1.30
N GLY A 8 24.60 18.34 -1.53
CA GLY A 8 25.75 19.20 -1.73
C GLY A 8 26.60 19.32 -0.46
N MET A 9 25.96 19.56 0.69
CA MET A 9 26.65 19.64 1.98
C MET A 9 27.38 18.35 2.35
N LEU A 10 26.73 17.20 2.17
CA LEU A 10 27.32 15.89 2.42
C LEU A 10 28.53 15.65 1.50
N ASN A 11 28.40 15.96 0.21
CA ASN A 11 29.48 15.79 -0.76
C ASN A 11 30.72 16.65 -0.43
N GLU A 12 30.52 17.91 -0.04
CA GLU A 12 31.61 18.82 0.33
C GLU A 12 32.27 18.42 1.66
N SER A 13 31.46 18.04 2.65
CA SER A 13 31.97 17.53 3.92
C SER A 13 32.80 16.26 3.73
N LEU A 14 32.34 15.35 2.85
CA LEU A 14 33.10 14.17 2.49
C LEU A 14 34.39 14.49 1.74
N THR A 15 34.43 15.52 0.90
CA THR A 15 35.68 15.96 0.27
C THR A 15 36.72 16.30 1.34
N ILE A 16 36.34 17.11 2.33
CA ILE A 16 37.26 17.53 3.40
C ILE A 16 37.73 16.33 4.23
N LEU A 17 36.81 15.46 4.64
CA LEU A 17 37.12 14.29 5.47
C LEU A 17 37.99 13.27 4.71
N THR A 18 37.67 13.00 3.45
CA THR A 18 38.44 12.07 2.60
C THR A 18 39.87 12.55 2.45
N VAL A 19 40.10 13.84 2.14
CA VAL A 19 41.45 14.41 2.03
C VAL A 19 42.20 14.31 3.36
N ARG A 20 41.56 14.66 4.48
CA ARG A 20 42.21 14.60 5.80
C ARG A 20 42.62 13.19 6.20
N TYR A 21 41.72 12.20 6.04
CA TYR A 21 42.00 10.84 6.45
C TYR A 21 43.01 10.14 5.54
N THR A 22 42.94 10.35 4.23
CA THR A 22 43.91 9.78 3.27
C THR A 22 45.32 10.35 3.43
N GLN A 23 45.46 11.63 3.81
CA GLN A 23 46.75 12.29 4.02
C GLN A 23 47.29 12.18 5.46
N SER A 24 46.51 11.64 6.39
CA SER A 24 46.94 11.48 7.78
C SER A 24 48.18 10.58 7.88
N CYS A 25 49.07 10.83 8.84
CA CYS A 25 50.18 9.92 9.17
C CYS A 25 50.15 9.65 10.68
N PRO A 26 49.23 8.78 11.17
CA PRO A 26 49.07 8.55 12.59
C PRO A 26 50.29 7.83 13.18
N SER A 27 50.57 8.08 14.45
CA SER A 27 51.45 7.22 15.25
C SER A 27 50.79 5.86 15.47
N GLU A 28 51.57 4.84 15.85
CA GLU A 28 51.06 3.48 16.11
C GLU A 28 49.92 3.46 17.15
N ALA A 29 49.99 4.29 18.20
CA ALA A 29 48.92 4.41 19.18
C ALA A 29 47.61 5.01 18.59
N ARG A 30 47.71 5.80 17.52
CA ARG A 30 46.58 6.47 16.86
C ARG A 30 46.11 5.75 15.59
N SER A 31 46.82 4.74 15.09
CA SER A 31 46.42 4.00 13.90
C SER A 31 45.10 3.25 14.12
N ARG A 32 44.89 2.69 15.30
CA ARG A 32 43.61 2.06 15.68
C ARG A 32 42.46 3.06 15.70
N LEU A 33 42.71 4.27 16.20
CA LEU A 33 41.69 5.32 16.22
C LEU A 33 41.30 5.74 14.79
N LEU A 34 42.28 5.88 13.89
CA LEU A 34 42.03 6.19 12.48
C LEU A 34 41.08 5.18 11.82
N VAL A 35 41.31 3.90 12.08
CA VAL A 35 40.51 2.79 11.54
C VAL A 35 39.07 2.84 12.04
N VAL A 36 38.88 3.09 13.34
CA VAL A 36 37.56 3.24 13.96
C VAL A 36 36.84 4.46 13.40
N ASP A 37 37.53 5.60 13.29
CA ASP A 37 36.97 6.84 12.76
C ASP A 37 36.49 6.67 11.31
N ILE A 38 37.30 6.05 10.44
CA ILE A 38 36.91 5.80 9.05
C ILE A 38 35.74 4.81 8.97
N SER A 39 35.74 3.75 9.80
CA SER A 39 34.64 2.77 9.84
C SER A 39 33.33 3.44 10.25
N ASN A 40 33.35 4.21 11.33
CA ASN A 40 32.20 4.96 11.81
C ASN A 40 31.74 6.02 10.80
N LEU A 41 32.66 6.66 10.09
CA LEU A 41 32.33 7.58 9.01
C LEU A 41 31.58 6.86 7.87
N LEU A 42 32.05 5.69 7.42
CA LEU A 42 31.39 4.90 6.38
C LEU A 42 29.99 4.42 6.81
N LEU A 43 29.82 4.02 8.07
CA LEU A 43 28.52 3.65 8.64
C LEU A 43 27.57 4.85 8.73
N CYS A 44 28.06 6.00 9.18
CA CYS A 44 27.29 7.25 9.20
C CYS A 44 26.82 7.64 7.80
N ILE A 45 27.69 7.57 6.79
CA ILE A 45 27.32 7.90 5.41
C ILE A 45 26.26 6.93 4.90
N ALA A 46 26.35 5.64 5.20
CA ALA A 46 25.34 4.67 4.80
C ALA A 46 23.95 4.94 5.40
N GLN A 47 23.87 5.54 6.59
CA GLN A 47 22.59 5.97 7.18
C GLN A 47 22.05 7.27 6.56
N LEU A 48 22.94 8.17 6.12
CA LEU A 48 22.55 9.46 5.54
C LEU A 48 22.23 9.39 4.05
N LEU A 49 22.91 8.50 3.31
CA LEU A 49 22.80 8.35 1.85
C LEU A 49 21.35 8.08 1.37
N PRO A 50 20.53 7.23 2.02
CA PRO A 50 19.16 6.98 1.57
C PRO A 50 18.30 8.24 1.42
N SER A 51 18.56 9.29 2.22
CA SER A 51 17.79 10.54 2.17
C SER A 51 18.02 11.38 0.91
N ILE A 52 19.10 11.11 0.16
CA ILE A 52 19.44 11.81 -1.09
C ILE A 52 19.28 10.93 -2.34
N CYS A 53 18.97 9.65 -2.16
CA CYS A 53 18.70 8.71 -3.25
C CYS A 53 17.22 8.75 -3.65
N GLU A 54 16.94 8.61 -4.94
CA GLU A 54 15.57 8.44 -5.44
C GLU A 54 15.16 6.96 -5.50
N LYS A 55 16.13 6.07 -5.72
CA LYS A 55 15.93 4.62 -5.90
C LYS A 55 17.01 3.81 -5.17
N ALA A 56 16.72 2.55 -4.86
CA ALA A 56 17.70 1.63 -4.29
C ALA A 56 18.96 1.46 -5.16
N GLU A 57 18.85 1.50 -6.49
CA GLU A 57 20.01 1.42 -7.41
C GLU A 57 21.07 2.46 -7.12
N GLU A 58 20.63 3.67 -6.78
CA GLU A 58 21.51 4.78 -6.43
C GLU A 58 22.16 4.58 -5.08
N LEU A 59 21.44 4.01 -4.11
CA LEU A 59 21.96 3.68 -2.79
C LEU A 59 23.11 2.67 -2.86
N ILE A 60 23.00 1.65 -3.72
CA ILE A 60 24.02 0.61 -3.85
C ILE A 60 25.11 0.94 -4.88
N GLY A 61 24.99 2.07 -5.59
CA GLY A 61 25.98 2.50 -6.57
C GLY A 61 25.94 1.72 -7.90
N LEU A 62 24.81 1.14 -8.29
CA LEU A 62 24.65 0.54 -9.62
C LEU A 62 24.48 1.63 -10.69
N ASN A 63 25.10 1.43 -11.86
CA ASN A 63 24.92 2.28 -13.05
C ASN A 63 25.18 3.79 -12.83
N LEU A 64 26.12 4.15 -11.95
CA LEU A 64 26.45 5.54 -11.56
C LEU A 64 26.85 6.47 -12.72
N THR A 65 27.23 5.93 -13.87
CA THR A 65 27.62 6.71 -15.06
C THR A 65 26.48 7.52 -15.65
N ASN A 66 25.24 7.06 -15.49
CA ASN A 66 24.03 7.71 -16.01
C ASN A 66 23.31 8.54 -14.93
N LYS A 67 23.87 8.61 -13.72
CA LYS A 67 23.25 9.21 -12.54
C LYS A 67 23.87 10.55 -12.16
N SER A 68 23.30 11.18 -11.13
CA SER A 68 23.78 12.40 -10.49
C SER A 68 25.31 12.38 -10.25
N LYS A 69 25.98 13.45 -10.69
CA LYS A 69 27.42 13.65 -10.44
C LYS A 69 27.74 13.63 -8.94
N ILE A 70 26.88 14.22 -8.11
CA ILE A 70 27.06 14.28 -6.66
C ILE A 70 27.07 12.88 -6.06
N LEU A 71 26.12 12.02 -6.45
CA LEU A 71 26.06 10.65 -5.93
C LEU A 71 27.30 9.86 -6.34
N ARG A 72 27.73 9.98 -7.60
CA ARG A 72 28.97 9.36 -8.08
C ARG A 72 30.19 9.80 -7.28
N ASP A 73 30.30 11.10 -6.99
CA ASP A 73 31.40 11.66 -6.19
C ASP A 73 31.37 11.11 -4.76
N ILE A 74 30.19 11.00 -4.14
CA ILE A 74 30.03 10.41 -2.81
C ILE A 74 30.49 8.94 -2.80
N HIS A 75 30.00 8.11 -3.73
CA HIS A 75 30.42 6.70 -3.80
C HIS A 75 31.92 6.56 -4.01
N THR A 76 32.51 7.40 -4.85
CA THR A 76 33.96 7.38 -5.11
C THR A 76 34.74 7.76 -3.86
N LYS A 77 34.34 8.81 -3.14
CA LYS A 77 34.98 9.24 -1.88
C LYS A 77 34.88 8.17 -0.79
N CYS A 78 33.72 7.51 -0.67
CA CYS A 78 33.53 6.42 0.28
C CYS A 78 34.38 5.19 -0.09
N GLN A 79 34.54 4.91 -1.39
CA GLN A 79 35.43 3.85 -1.84
C GLN A 79 36.90 4.16 -1.51
N GLU A 80 37.35 5.41 -1.67
CA GLU A 80 38.69 5.83 -1.27
C GLU A 80 38.90 5.73 0.25
N LEU A 81 37.90 6.09 1.05
CA LEU A 81 37.92 5.90 2.50
C LEU A 81 38.00 4.42 2.87
N LEU A 82 37.25 3.54 2.20
CA LEU A 82 37.34 2.09 2.40
C LEU A 82 38.74 1.56 2.02
N ASN A 83 39.30 2.00 0.89
CA ASN A 83 40.65 1.61 0.49
C ASN A 83 41.68 2.04 1.56
N CYS A 84 41.53 3.26 2.09
CA CYS A 84 42.35 3.77 3.18
C CYS A 84 42.22 2.92 4.45
N LEU A 85 40.98 2.54 4.81
CA LEU A 85 40.67 1.66 5.94
C LEU A 85 41.38 0.30 5.81
N ILE A 86 41.25 -0.35 4.65
CA ILE A 86 41.84 -1.68 4.41
C ILE A 86 43.36 -1.60 4.41
N LEU A 87 43.95 -0.65 3.68
CA LEU A 87 45.41 -0.57 3.54
C LEU A 87 46.11 -0.19 4.86
N ARG A 88 45.44 0.56 5.73
CA ARG A 88 46.03 1.03 6.99
C ARG A 88 45.61 0.24 8.22
N GLY A 89 44.44 -0.40 8.18
CA GLY A 89 43.90 -1.18 9.29
C GLY A 89 44.29 -2.65 9.28
N THR A 90 44.73 -3.18 8.13
CA THR A 90 45.07 -4.60 7.98
C THR A 90 46.53 -4.86 8.32
N SER A 91 46.82 -6.03 8.90
CA SER A 91 48.21 -6.46 9.13
C SER A 91 48.97 -6.70 7.82
N LEU A 92 50.28 -6.45 7.84
CA LEU A 92 51.12 -6.60 6.65
C LEU A 92 51.14 -8.03 6.10
N ASP A 93 51.01 -9.05 6.96
CA ASP A 93 50.94 -10.47 6.56
C ASP A 93 49.69 -10.77 5.71
N ILE A 94 48.52 -10.26 6.10
CA ILE A 94 47.28 -10.43 5.33
C ILE A 94 47.38 -9.66 4.00
N LEU A 95 47.89 -8.43 4.02
CA LEU A 95 48.10 -7.65 2.80
C LEU A 95 49.04 -8.41 1.85
N GLN A 96 50.16 -8.95 2.34
CA GLN A 96 51.08 -9.72 1.53
C GLN A 96 50.41 -10.96 0.90
N LYS A 97 49.53 -11.65 1.64
CA LYS A 97 48.76 -12.81 1.13
C LYS A 97 47.79 -12.41 0.02
N VAL A 98 47.03 -11.33 0.23
CA VAL A 98 46.02 -10.83 -0.73
C VAL A 98 46.68 -10.27 -2.00
N PHE A 99 47.74 -9.46 -1.84
CA PHE A 99 48.46 -8.84 -2.95
C PHE A 99 49.52 -9.73 -3.60
N ARG A 100 49.68 -10.98 -3.14
CA ARG A 100 50.68 -11.91 -3.69
C ARG A 100 50.54 -12.14 -5.19
N LYS A 101 49.30 -12.08 -5.69
CA LYS A 101 48.97 -12.23 -7.11
C LYS A 101 48.83 -10.88 -7.86
N GLY A 102 49.31 -9.79 -7.27
CA GLY A 102 49.20 -8.44 -7.84
C GLY A 102 47.87 -7.74 -7.53
N ILE A 103 47.89 -6.41 -7.64
CA ILE A 103 46.76 -5.51 -7.32
C ILE A 103 45.57 -5.74 -8.26
N GLU A 104 45.84 -6.17 -9.50
CA GLU A 104 44.82 -6.39 -10.53
C GLU A 104 43.81 -7.50 -10.20
N ASN A 105 44.13 -8.37 -9.24
CA ASN A 105 43.25 -9.46 -8.82
C ASN A 105 42.33 -9.09 -7.64
N VAL A 106 42.49 -7.91 -7.04
CA VAL A 106 41.70 -7.48 -5.88
C VAL A 106 40.46 -6.72 -6.36
N GLU A 107 39.29 -7.35 -6.29
CA GLU A 107 38.02 -6.79 -6.77
C GLU A 107 37.64 -5.47 -6.09
N ILE A 108 37.94 -5.33 -4.79
CA ILE A 108 37.68 -4.11 -4.01
C ILE A 108 38.42 -2.87 -4.57
N LEU A 109 39.57 -3.07 -5.24
CA LEU A 109 40.37 -1.98 -5.81
C LEU A 109 40.07 -1.70 -7.28
N LYS A 110 39.21 -2.51 -7.92
CA LYS A 110 38.82 -2.28 -9.30
C LYS A 110 37.82 -1.13 -9.36
N SER A 111 38.10 -0.16 -10.23
CA SER A 111 37.23 1.00 -10.49
C SER A 111 35.88 0.64 -11.14
N LYS A 112 35.70 -0.62 -11.55
CA LYS A 112 34.50 -1.15 -12.20
C LYS A 112 34.16 -2.53 -11.62
N SER A 113 33.51 -2.56 -10.47
CA SER A 113 32.89 -3.79 -9.98
C SER A 113 31.58 -4.05 -10.71
N THR A 114 31.37 -5.26 -11.20
CA THR A 114 30.08 -5.75 -11.70
C THR A 114 29.20 -6.11 -10.50
N GLY A 115 28.74 -5.09 -9.75
CA GLY A 115 27.93 -5.27 -8.55
C GLY A 115 27.83 -4.02 -7.67
N PRO A 116 27.16 -4.13 -6.50
CA PRO A 116 27.08 -3.07 -5.51
C PRO A 116 28.44 -2.53 -5.10
N ALA A 117 28.51 -1.26 -4.72
CA ALA A 117 29.73 -0.63 -4.26
C ALA A 117 30.27 -1.38 -3.01
N PRO A 118 31.56 -1.78 -2.99
CA PRO A 118 32.13 -2.53 -1.86
C PRO A 118 31.96 -1.87 -0.50
N TRP A 119 32.07 -0.54 -0.44
CA TRP A 119 31.85 0.21 0.79
C TRP A 119 30.40 0.13 1.32
N ILE A 120 29.40 0.00 0.44
CA ILE A 120 28.01 -0.20 0.84
C ILE A 120 27.82 -1.59 1.44
N ILE A 121 28.42 -2.62 0.83
CA ILE A 121 28.38 -3.99 1.34
C ILE A 121 28.99 -4.03 2.75
N PHE A 122 30.14 -3.37 2.92
CA PHE A 122 30.78 -3.22 4.22
C PHE A 122 29.90 -2.48 5.24
N SER A 123 29.26 -1.37 4.84
CA SER A 123 28.46 -0.57 5.76
C SER A 123 27.09 -1.17 6.10
N LEU A 124 26.56 -2.08 5.26
CA LEU A 124 25.24 -2.70 5.42
C LEU A 124 25.31 -4.24 5.54
N PRO A 125 26.05 -4.79 6.53
CA PRO A 125 26.24 -6.24 6.68
C PRO A 125 24.95 -7.01 6.96
N ASN A 126 23.94 -6.37 7.56
CA ASN A 126 22.64 -6.99 7.85
C ASN A 126 21.81 -7.22 6.58
N ILE A 127 22.00 -6.36 5.57
CA ILE A 127 21.37 -6.50 4.25
C ILE A 127 22.18 -7.48 3.39
N PHE A 128 23.51 -7.33 3.38
CA PHE A 128 24.41 -8.16 2.56
C PHE A 128 25.13 -9.21 3.41
N LYS A 129 24.43 -10.30 3.74
CA LYS A 129 25.03 -11.45 4.48
C LYS A 129 26.12 -12.18 3.68
N SER A 130 26.06 -12.10 2.36
CA SER A 130 27.03 -12.72 1.43
C SER A 130 27.41 -11.72 0.36
N HIS A 131 28.66 -11.74 -0.10
CA HIS A 131 29.11 -10.84 -1.17
C HIS A 131 28.38 -11.15 -2.49
N PRO A 132 27.54 -10.25 -3.00
CA PRO A 132 26.83 -10.46 -4.25
C PRO A 132 27.79 -10.40 -5.44
N LYS A 133 27.77 -11.40 -6.32
CA LYS A 133 28.58 -11.44 -7.54
C LYS A 133 27.72 -11.23 -8.77
N ASN A 134 28.24 -10.48 -9.76
CA ASN A 134 27.63 -10.28 -11.08
C ASN A 134 26.21 -9.68 -11.06
N ILE A 135 25.98 -8.66 -10.24
CA ILE A 135 24.69 -7.96 -10.17
C ILE A 135 24.73 -6.75 -11.09
N LEU A 136 23.85 -6.74 -12.09
CA LEU A 136 23.73 -5.64 -13.05
C LEU A 136 22.42 -4.88 -12.88
N ARG A 137 21.38 -5.54 -12.35
CA ARG A 137 20.05 -4.98 -12.13
C ARG A 137 19.54 -5.32 -10.73
N MET A 138 18.60 -4.51 -10.24
CA MET A 138 17.89 -4.80 -8.97
C MET A 138 17.12 -6.13 -9.00
N SER A 139 16.71 -6.59 -10.19
CA SER A 139 16.04 -7.88 -10.39
C SER A 139 16.90 -9.07 -9.97
N ASP A 140 18.22 -8.94 -10.08
CA ASP A 140 19.20 -10.02 -9.85
C ASP A 140 19.45 -10.24 -8.35
N LEU A 141 19.07 -9.28 -7.51
CA LEU A 141 19.16 -9.39 -6.06
C LEU A 141 18.08 -10.32 -5.52
N ALA A 142 18.40 -10.99 -4.40
CA ALA A 142 17.42 -11.74 -3.64
C ALA A 142 16.23 -10.84 -3.26
N SER A 143 15.02 -11.40 -3.33
CA SER A 143 13.77 -10.64 -3.12
C SER A 143 13.75 -9.86 -1.81
N THR A 144 14.26 -10.44 -0.71
CA THR A 144 14.31 -9.78 0.59
C THR A 144 15.26 -8.57 0.60
N VAL A 145 16.43 -8.71 -0.02
CA VAL A 145 17.44 -7.66 -0.13
C VAL A 145 16.92 -6.51 -0.99
N ALA A 146 16.36 -6.80 -2.16
CA ALA A 146 15.82 -5.78 -3.06
C ALA A 146 14.71 -4.95 -2.39
N ILE A 147 13.74 -5.62 -1.75
CA ILE A 147 12.66 -4.95 -1.02
C ILE A 147 13.23 -4.12 0.14
N SER A 148 14.18 -4.66 0.90
CA SER A 148 14.76 -3.95 2.04
C SER A 148 15.45 -2.65 1.63
N LEU A 149 16.18 -2.64 0.52
CA LEU A 149 16.88 -1.46 0.02
C LEU A 149 15.91 -0.37 -0.43
N GLU A 150 14.87 -0.73 -1.20
CA GLU A 150 13.85 0.23 -1.63
C GLU A 150 13.03 0.75 -0.43
N LEU A 151 12.76 -0.11 0.55
CA LEU A 151 12.12 0.28 1.81
C LEU A 151 13.00 1.26 2.61
N THR A 152 14.32 1.05 2.67
CA THR A 152 15.26 1.99 3.31
C THR A 152 15.22 3.36 2.63
N VAL A 153 15.21 3.40 1.29
CA VAL A 153 15.11 4.66 0.54
C VAL A 153 13.76 5.34 0.79
N LEU A 154 12.66 4.58 0.78
CA LEU A 154 11.31 5.09 1.04
C LEU A 154 11.20 5.76 2.41
N LEU A 155 11.70 5.10 3.46
CA LEU A 155 11.62 5.59 4.84
C LEU A 155 12.48 6.83 5.08
N ALA A 156 13.53 7.02 4.29
CA ALA A 156 14.43 8.16 4.39
C ALA A 156 13.96 9.39 3.59
N GLN A 157 12.88 9.28 2.80
CA GLN A 157 12.36 10.41 2.05
C GLN A 157 11.81 11.50 2.99
N PRO A 158 12.09 12.79 2.72
CA PRO A 158 11.59 13.90 3.55
C PRO A 158 10.08 14.09 3.43
N GLN A 159 9.50 13.66 2.31
CA GLN A 159 8.07 13.69 2.02
C GLN A 159 7.65 12.31 1.49
N PRO A 160 6.38 11.90 1.68
CA PRO A 160 5.89 10.64 1.13
C PRO A 160 6.05 10.63 -0.40
N ASN A 161 6.86 9.70 -0.90
CA ASN A 161 6.93 9.41 -2.34
C ASN A 161 5.95 8.25 -2.62
N TRP A 162 4.80 8.59 -3.21
CA TRP A 162 3.73 7.62 -3.48
C TRP A 162 4.10 6.61 -4.57
N ALA A 163 4.89 7.01 -5.58
CA ALA A 163 5.39 6.12 -6.62
C ALA A 163 6.36 5.08 -6.03
N LEU A 164 7.30 5.52 -5.21
CA LEU A 164 8.21 4.62 -4.52
C LEU A 164 7.46 3.70 -3.53
N LEU A 165 6.44 4.22 -2.84
CA LEU A 165 5.58 3.41 -1.98
C LEU A 165 4.88 2.31 -2.79
N LEU A 166 4.23 2.67 -3.91
CA LEU A 166 3.52 1.70 -4.75
C LEU A 166 4.48 0.64 -5.31
N LYS A 167 5.68 1.07 -5.73
CA LYS A 167 6.75 0.15 -6.14
C LYS A 167 7.10 -0.84 -5.03
N VAL A 168 7.41 -0.36 -3.83
CA VAL A 168 7.76 -1.22 -2.69
C VAL A 168 6.62 -2.18 -2.33
N LEU A 169 5.37 -1.74 -2.43
CA LEU A 169 4.20 -2.59 -2.19
C LEU A 169 4.02 -3.65 -3.28
N GLY A 170 4.29 -3.33 -4.55
CA GLY A 170 4.18 -4.25 -5.68
C GLY A 170 5.35 -5.24 -5.83
N MET A 171 6.51 -4.95 -5.23
CA MET A 171 7.71 -5.76 -5.43
C MET A 171 7.56 -7.24 -5.05
N LYS A 172 8.08 -8.10 -5.94
CA LYS A 172 8.19 -9.55 -5.85
C LYS A 172 6.85 -10.20 -5.52
N ASN A 173 5.87 -9.97 -6.40
CA ASN A 173 4.49 -10.46 -6.30
C ASN A 173 3.80 -9.97 -5.02
N CYS A 174 3.85 -8.65 -4.78
CA CYS A 174 3.20 -8.02 -3.63
C CYS A 174 3.60 -8.59 -2.25
N LYS A 175 4.83 -9.10 -2.09
CA LYS A 175 5.28 -9.80 -0.87
C LYS A 175 5.09 -8.97 0.41
N LEU A 176 5.36 -7.67 0.33
CA LEU A 176 5.20 -6.78 1.50
C LEU A 176 3.74 -6.59 1.87
N VAL A 177 2.86 -6.42 0.87
CA VAL A 177 1.42 -6.28 1.09
C VAL A 177 0.86 -7.57 1.69
N LYS A 178 1.30 -8.74 1.20
CA LYS A 178 0.93 -10.05 1.77
C LYS A 178 1.23 -10.13 3.26
N LEU A 179 2.43 -9.74 3.67
CA LEU A 179 2.83 -9.74 5.09
C LEU A 179 1.94 -8.82 5.94
N ILE A 180 1.59 -7.63 5.43
CA ILE A 180 0.72 -6.68 6.13
C ILE A 180 -0.71 -7.23 6.22
N LEU A 181 -1.21 -7.83 5.13
CA LEU A 181 -2.55 -8.41 5.05
C LEU A 181 -2.69 -9.59 6.01
N ASP A 182 -1.77 -10.56 5.96
CA ASP A 182 -1.75 -11.73 6.86
C ASP A 182 -1.75 -11.30 8.32
N LEU A 183 -0.87 -10.36 8.69
CA LEU A 183 -0.82 -9.82 10.05
C LEU A 183 -2.16 -9.17 10.45
N SER A 184 -2.74 -8.39 9.55
CA SER A 184 -3.94 -7.62 9.86
C SER A 184 -5.16 -8.52 10.02
N LEU A 185 -5.31 -9.53 9.16
CA LEU A 185 -6.38 -10.53 9.25
C LEU A 185 -6.22 -11.37 10.54
N GLU A 186 -5.00 -11.79 10.89
CA GLU A 186 -4.75 -12.56 12.12
C GLU A 186 -5.11 -11.80 13.41
N ASN A 187 -4.97 -10.47 13.41
CA ASN A 187 -5.29 -9.63 14.57
C ASN A 187 -6.69 -9.00 14.52
N PHE A 188 -7.40 -9.13 13.40
CA PHE A 188 -8.75 -8.59 13.24
C PHE A 188 -9.79 -9.57 13.79
N ALA A 189 -10.18 -9.36 15.04
CA ALA A 189 -11.07 -10.27 15.77
C ALA A 189 -12.56 -9.88 15.76
N LEU A 190 -12.92 -8.69 15.24
CA LEU A 190 -14.27 -8.13 15.40
C LEU A 190 -14.90 -7.87 14.03
N GLU A 191 -16.08 -8.43 13.80
CA GLU A 191 -16.94 -7.99 12.70
C GLU A 191 -17.42 -6.55 12.98
N MET A 192 -17.10 -5.63 12.08
CA MET A 192 -17.43 -4.20 12.23
C MET A 192 -18.04 -3.69 10.93
N GLN A 193 -19.09 -2.87 11.04
CA GLN A 193 -19.58 -2.08 9.91
C GLN A 193 -18.51 -1.05 9.52
N GLN A 194 -18.41 -0.73 8.22
CA GLN A 194 -17.58 0.36 7.75
C GLN A 194 -17.90 1.62 8.56
N PRO A 195 -16.90 2.24 9.22
CA PRO A 195 -17.14 3.46 9.96
C PRO A 195 -17.56 4.55 8.98
N ILE A 196 -18.75 5.12 9.18
CA ILE A 196 -19.20 6.29 8.43
C ILE A 196 -18.28 7.46 8.83
N SER A 197 -17.21 7.65 8.06
CA SER A 197 -16.31 8.78 8.24
C SER A 197 -17.05 10.04 7.83
N LYS A 198 -17.67 10.73 8.81
CA LYS A 198 -18.14 12.11 8.65
C LYS A 198 -16.91 12.98 8.39
N SER A 199 -16.58 13.15 7.12
CA SER A 199 -15.41 13.88 6.62
C SER A 199 -15.53 15.37 6.94
N LYS A 200 -15.22 15.75 8.17
CA LYS A 200 -15.10 17.16 8.55
C LYS A 200 -13.76 17.68 8.05
N SER A 201 -13.78 18.78 7.31
CA SER A 201 -12.56 19.50 6.93
C SER A 201 -11.76 19.85 8.19
N CYS A 202 -10.44 19.65 8.15
CA CYS A 202 -9.57 19.97 9.29
C CYS A 202 -9.19 21.46 9.35
N GLY A 203 -9.58 22.27 8.36
CA GLY A 203 -9.26 23.70 8.28
C GLY A 203 -7.78 24.03 8.07
N ALA A 204 -6.93 23.01 7.95
CA ALA A 204 -5.50 23.17 7.72
C ALA A 204 -5.19 23.60 6.27
N PHE A 205 -4.06 24.28 6.07
CA PHE A 205 -3.55 24.66 4.75
C PHE A 205 -3.42 23.41 3.85
N LEU A 206 -4.00 23.47 2.64
CA LEU A 206 -4.13 22.36 1.67
C LEU A 206 -5.09 21.22 2.04
N CYS A 207 -5.99 21.41 3.02
CA CYS A 207 -7.07 20.45 3.26
C CYS A 207 -8.05 20.41 2.08
N SER A 208 -8.19 19.25 1.43
CA SER A 208 -9.13 19.06 0.32
C SER A 208 -10.60 18.99 0.73
N SER A 209 -10.94 19.25 2.01
CA SER A 209 -12.28 19.11 2.61
C SER A 209 -12.93 17.72 2.53
N ASP A 210 -12.29 16.77 1.86
CA ASP A 210 -12.71 15.37 1.69
C ASP A 210 -12.47 14.48 2.93
N GLY A 211 -12.01 15.05 4.05
CA GLY A 211 -11.73 14.34 5.30
C GLY A 211 -10.44 13.51 5.27
N THR A 212 -9.74 13.42 4.13
CA THR A 212 -8.54 12.59 4.00
C THR A 212 -7.34 13.08 4.80
N CYS A 213 -7.44 14.26 5.43
CA CYS A 213 -6.45 14.79 6.36
C CYS A 213 -6.53 14.16 7.75
N LYS A 214 -7.64 13.49 8.11
CA LYS A 214 -7.84 12.81 9.41
C LYS A 214 -7.97 11.29 9.24
N ASN A 215 -7.27 10.72 8.26
CA ASN A 215 -7.44 9.33 7.87
C ASN A 215 -7.03 8.31 8.94
N ILE A 216 -6.18 8.69 9.89
CA ILE A 216 -5.62 7.77 10.88
C ILE A 216 -5.73 8.42 12.26
N ASP A 217 -6.28 7.69 13.22
CA ASP A 217 -6.39 8.14 14.59
C ASP A 217 -5.04 8.00 15.31
N THR A 218 -4.36 9.14 15.44
CA THR A 218 -3.06 9.21 16.13
C THR A 218 -3.19 9.51 17.63
N SER A 219 -4.41 9.54 18.17
CA SER A 219 -4.63 9.78 19.61
C SER A 219 -4.14 8.62 20.48
N VAL A 220 -4.14 7.41 19.92
CA VAL A 220 -3.70 6.18 20.58
C VAL A 220 -2.31 5.76 20.08
N PRO A 221 -1.42 5.30 20.96
CA PRO A 221 -0.07 4.90 20.57
C PRO A 221 -0.01 3.53 19.87
N CYS A 222 -1.03 2.68 20.07
CA CYS A 222 -1.10 1.31 19.57
C CYS A 222 -2.25 1.11 18.59
N LEU A 223 -2.13 0.10 17.72
CA LEU A 223 -3.17 -0.21 16.74
C LEU A 223 -4.44 -0.68 17.45
N THR A 224 -5.57 -0.31 16.86
CA THR A 224 -6.91 -0.64 17.34
C THR A 224 -7.58 -1.51 16.28
N PRO A 225 -8.71 -2.18 16.58
CA PRO A 225 -9.46 -2.94 15.58
C PRO A 225 -9.81 -2.11 14.33
N LEU A 226 -10.08 -0.81 14.51
CA LEU A 226 -10.33 0.12 13.41
C LEU A 226 -9.09 0.35 12.53
N HIS A 227 -7.89 0.42 13.12
CA HIS A 227 -6.65 0.50 12.35
C HIS A 227 -6.43 -0.77 11.51
N TYR A 228 -6.70 -1.95 12.07
CA TYR A 228 -6.62 -3.20 11.30
C TYR A 228 -7.66 -3.28 10.20
N TYR A 229 -8.90 -2.83 10.43
CA TYR A 229 -9.93 -2.70 9.41
C TYR A 229 -9.42 -1.85 8.22
N ASP A 230 -8.90 -0.66 8.52
CA ASP A 230 -8.39 0.25 7.50
C ASP A 230 -7.16 -0.34 6.78
N LEU A 231 -6.30 -1.08 7.47
CA LEU A 231 -5.15 -1.75 6.85
C LEU A 231 -5.56 -2.85 5.87
N ILE A 232 -6.52 -3.70 6.24
CA ILE A 232 -7.03 -4.78 5.37
C ILE A 232 -7.67 -4.18 4.13
N ALA A 233 -8.53 -3.18 4.29
CA ALA A 233 -9.18 -2.49 3.18
C ALA A 233 -8.15 -1.81 2.26
N SER A 234 -7.13 -1.17 2.85
CA SER A 234 -6.06 -0.48 2.11
C SER A 234 -5.17 -1.46 1.33
N ALA A 235 -4.76 -2.55 1.96
CA ALA A 235 -3.94 -3.60 1.33
C ALA A 235 -4.69 -4.25 0.16
N THR A 236 -5.97 -4.57 0.36
CA THR A 236 -6.84 -5.13 -0.68
C THR A 236 -6.99 -4.15 -1.84
N SER A 237 -7.27 -2.88 -1.57
CA SER A 237 -7.40 -1.86 -2.62
C SER A 237 -6.14 -1.71 -3.46
N VAL A 238 -4.94 -1.72 -2.85
CA VAL A 238 -3.68 -1.65 -3.60
C VAL A 238 -3.48 -2.89 -4.47
N ILE A 239 -3.75 -4.09 -3.94
CA ILE A 239 -3.65 -5.33 -4.73
C ILE A 239 -4.59 -5.25 -5.93
N LEU A 240 -5.86 -4.88 -5.73
CA LEU A 240 -6.86 -4.78 -6.81
C LEU A 240 -6.42 -3.84 -7.95
N ASN A 241 -5.77 -2.72 -7.63
CA ASN A 241 -5.29 -1.76 -8.64
C ASN A 241 -4.02 -2.24 -9.38
N VAL A 242 -3.14 -2.96 -8.69
CA VAL A 242 -1.81 -3.29 -9.21
C VAL A 242 -1.77 -4.67 -9.85
N GLY A 243 -2.45 -5.66 -9.26
CA GLY A 243 -2.16 -7.07 -9.49
C GLY A 243 -2.85 -7.74 -10.68
N ASN A 244 -2.39 -8.97 -10.93
CA ASN A 244 -2.95 -9.89 -11.92
C ASN A 244 -3.70 -11.05 -11.23
N ASN A 245 -4.23 -11.98 -12.03
CA ASN A 245 -5.02 -13.12 -11.53
C ASN A 245 -4.21 -14.01 -10.58
N ASP A 246 -2.93 -14.25 -10.88
CA ASP A 246 -2.05 -15.07 -10.03
C ASP A 246 -1.84 -14.40 -8.67
N GLU A 247 -1.59 -13.09 -8.65
CA GLU A 247 -1.40 -12.33 -7.41
C GLU A 247 -2.69 -12.23 -6.59
N PHE A 248 -3.86 -12.12 -7.24
CA PHE A 248 -5.14 -12.20 -6.55
C PHE A 248 -5.30 -13.56 -5.86
N SER A 249 -4.98 -14.66 -6.54
CA SER A 249 -5.05 -16.01 -5.96
C SER A 249 -4.02 -16.21 -4.84
N ASP A 250 -2.74 -15.98 -5.12
CA ASP A 250 -1.61 -16.31 -4.25
C ASP A 250 -1.44 -15.35 -3.06
N THR A 251 -1.89 -14.10 -3.20
CA THR A 251 -1.73 -13.07 -2.16
C THR A 251 -3.05 -12.76 -1.47
N LEU A 252 -4.09 -12.37 -2.22
CA LEU A 252 -5.33 -11.90 -1.62
C LEU A 252 -6.18 -13.08 -1.11
N PHE A 253 -6.54 -14.01 -1.99
CA PHE A 253 -7.45 -15.10 -1.64
C PHE A 253 -6.80 -16.19 -0.82
N PHE A 254 -5.50 -16.44 -0.99
CA PHE A 254 -4.76 -17.32 -0.09
C PHE A 254 -4.86 -16.85 1.38
N SER A 255 -4.73 -15.55 1.63
CA SER A 255 -4.83 -14.97 2.97
C SER A 255 -6.27 -14.94 3.49
N ILE A 256 -7.25 -14.54 2.66
CA ILE A 256 -8.67 -14.48 3.03
C ILE A 256 -9.25 -15.87 3.32
N SER A 257 -8.87 -16.88 2.52
CA SER A 257 -9.42 -18.25 2.65
C SER A 257 -9.03 -18.93 3.96
N ARG A 258 -8.02 -18.40 4.68
CA ARG A 258 -7.64 -18.87 6.02
C ARG A 258 -8.63 -18.41 7.09
N GLU A 259 -9.41 -17.36 6.84
CA GLU A 259 -10.42 -16.88 7.77
C GLU A 259 -11.62 -17.84 7.82
N ARG A 260 -12.17 -18.02 9.02
CA ARG A 260 -13.39 -18.83 9.17
C ARG A 260 -14.56 -18.04 8.60
N ASN A 261 -15.41 -18.71 7.81
CA ASN A 261 -16.65 -18.14 7.29
C ASN A 261 -16.47 -16.94 6.33
N TRP A 262 -15.29 -16.73 5.75
CA TRP A 262 -15.03 -15.61 4.83
C TRP A 262 -16.08 -15.52 3.69
N ALA A 263 -16.52 -16.66 3.18
CA ALA A 263 -17.46 -16.75 2.07
C ALA A 263 -18.91 -16.39 2.43
N LYS A 264 -19.28 -16.27 3.72
CA LYS A 264 -20.67 -16.00 4.12
C LYS A 264 -21.24 -14.69 3.56
N CYS A 265 -20.39 -13.71 3.31
CA CYS A 265 -20.80 -12.44 2.70
C CYS A 265 -21.37 -12.61 1.27
N PHE A 266 -21.08 -13.73 0.62
CA PHE A 266 -21.60 -14.07 -0.70
C PHE A 266 -22.91 -14.87 -0.68
N ASP A 267 -23.46 -15.22 0.49
CA ASP A 267 -24.78 -15.85 0.53
C ASP A 267 -25.84 -14.82 0.08
N ARG A 268 -26.77 -15.23 -0.80
CA ARG A 268 -27.94 -14.42 -1.19
C ARG A 268 -28.71 -13.85 -0.01
N ARG A 269 -28.66 -14.51 1.15
CA ARG A 269 -29.29 -14.05 2.40
C ARG A 269 -28.58 -12.88 3.08
N GLN A 270 -27.40 -12.49 2.62
CA GLN A 270 -26.53 -11.50 3.26
C GLN A 270 -26.38 -10.19 2.45
N VAL A 271 -27.10 -10.04 1.33
CA VAL A 271 -27.05 -8.82 0.48
C VAL A 271 -27.29 -7.53 1.30
N TRP A 272 -28.26 -7.56 2.21
CA TRP A 272 -28.65 -6.45 3.07
C TRP A 272 -27.67 -6.19 4.23
N ASN A 273 -26.79 -7.14 4.54
CA ASN A 273 -25.88 -7.01 5.68
C ASN A 273 -24.83 -5.93 5.43
N GLN A 274 -24.85 -4.87 6.26
CA GLN A 274 -23.87 -3.77 6.21
C GLN A 274 -22.61 -4.05 7.04
N ILE A 275 -22.61 -5.09 7.88
CA ILE A 275 -21.44 -5.55 8.61
C ILE A 275 -20.70 -6.52 7.67
N ARG A 276 -19.67 -5.99 7.02
CA ARG A 276 -18.92 -6.69 5.97
C ARG A 276 -17.43 -6.73 6.31
N PRO A 277 -16.71 -7.80 5.91
CA PRO A 277 -15.27 -7.82 6.03
C PRO A 277 -14.62 -6.64 5.27
N PRO A 278 -13.55 -6.04 5.80
CA PRO A 278 -12.92 -4.87 5.18
C PRO A 278 -12.37 -5.12 3.76
N TRP A 279 -11.94 -6.34 3.46
CA TRP A 279 -11.49 -6.71 2.11
C TRP A 279 -12.66 -6.74 1.12
N TYR A 280 -13.84 -7.19 1.55
CA TYR A 280 -15.03 -7.22 0.70
C TYR A 280 -15.49 -5.80 0.40
N GLU A 281 -15.49 -4.93 1.41
CA GLU A 281 -15.79 -3.50 1.24
C GLU A 281 -14.83 -2.82 0.25
N ALA A 282 -13.55 -3.21 0.22
CA ALA A 282 -12.59 -2.71 -0.77
C ALA A 282 -12.98 -3.13 -2.21
N ILE A 283 -13.51 -4.33 -2.41
CA ILE A 283 -14.01 -4.80 -3.72
C ILE A 283 -15.26 -4.01 -4.14
N LEU A 284 -16.19 -3.75 -3.20
CA LEU A 284 -17.40 -2.97 -3.50
C LEU A 284 -17.09 -1.55 -3.99
N ASN A 285 -15.98 -0.97 -3.51
CA ASN A 285 -15.55 0.36 -3.94
C ASN A 285 -15.19 0.45 -5.43
N LEU A 286 -14.90 -0.68 -6.10
CA LEU A 286 -14.69 -0.72 -7.56
C LEU A 286 -15.96 -0.38 -8.34
N VAL A 287 -17.14 -0.64 -7.76
CA VAL A 287 -18.45 -0.36 -8.39
C VAL A 287 -18.87 1.10 -8.19
N LYS A 288 -18.26 1.80 -7.22
CA LYS A 288 -18.68 3.13 -6.76
C LYS A 288 -18.85 4.18 -7.86
N PRO A 289 -18.01 4.26 -8.92
CA PRO A 289 -18.21 5.22 -10.01
C PRO A 289 -19.60 5.11 -10.66
N LEU A 290 -20.20 3.92 -10.68
CA LEU A 290 -21.50 3.67 -11.28
C LEU A 290 -22.68 4.04 -10.36
N LEU A 291 -22.52 3.81 -9.05
CA LEU A 291 -23.63 3.75 -8.09
C LEU A 291 -24.44 5.04 -8.03
N SER A 292 -23.77 6.19 -8.04
CA SER A 292 -24.44 7.50 -7.93
C SER A 292 -25.36 7.79 -9.13
N THR A 293 -24.95 7.38 -10.33
CA THR A 293 -25.72 7.54 -11.55
C THR A 293 -26.91 6.58 -11.56
N ILE A 294 -26.67 5.29 -11.27
CA ILE A 294 -27.71 4.26 -11.22
C ILE A 294 -28.79 4.65 -10.21
N THR A 295 -28.38 4.99 -8.98
CA THR A 295 -29.30 5.35 -7.90
C THR A 295 -30.22 6.51 -8.29
N ARG A 296 -29.65 7.58 -8.85
CA ARG A 296 -30.42 8.74 -9.31
C ARG A 296 -31.39 8.38 -10.44
N THR A 297 -30.96 7.59 -11.41
CA THR A 297 -31.80 7.18 -12.54
C THR A 297 -32.99 6.35 -12.08
N VAL A 298 -32.76 5.39 -11.17
CA VAL A 298 -33.79 4.49 -10.66
C VAL A 298 -34.79 5.24 -9.77
N ILE A 299 -34.31 6.11 -8.88
CA ILE A 299 -35.19 6.95 -8.05
C ILE A 299 -36.08 7.83 -8.94
N ASN A 300 -35.50 8.49 -9.94
CA ASN A 300 -36.27 9.32 -10.87
C ASN A 300 -37.29 8.51 -11.65
N ALA A 301 -36.95 7.31 -12.11
CA ALA A 301 -37.87 6.45 -12.84
C ALA A 301 -39.10 6.05 -11.99
N VAL A 302 -38.88 5.65 -10.74
CA VAL A 302 -39.95 5.30 -9.81
C VAL A 302 -40.80 6.52 -9.44
N GLN A 303 -40.20 7.70 -9.28
CA GLN A 303 -40.92 8.96 -9.11
C GLN A 303 -41.84 9.28 -10.30
N THR A 304 -41.41 8.96 -11.52
CA THR A 304 -42.20 9.15 -12.74
C THR A 304 -43.25 8.06 -12.98
N GLY A 305 -43.41 7.11 -12.04
CA GLY A 305 -44.44 6.07 -12.10
C GLY A 305 -43.97 4.71 -12.59
N ALA A 306 -42.66 4.45 -12.69
CA ALA A 306 -42.17 3.11 -12.96
C ALA A 306 -42.50 2.15 -11.81
N SER A 307 -42.94 0.93 -12.14
CA SER A 307 -43.15 -0.11 -11.14
C SER A 307 -41.82 -0.64 -10.59
N MET A 308 -41.83 -1.32 -9.43
CA MET A 308 -40.59 -1.92 -8.88
C MET A 308 -39.97 -2.96 -9.82
N TYR A 309 -40.79 -3.71 -10.55
CA TYR A 309 -40.31 -4.64 -11.58
C TYR A 309 -39.54 -3.89 -12.69
N GLN A 310 -40.09 -2.76 -13.16
CA GLN A 310 -39.42 -1.92 -14.16
C GLN A 310 -38.17 -1.26 -13.57
N ALA A 311 -38.18 -0.88 -12.29
CA ALA A 311 -37.03 -0.32 -11.60
C ALA A 311 -35.84 -1.30 -11.57
N MET A 312 -36.09 -2.58 -11.30
CA MET A 312 -35.06 -3.62 -11.35
C MET A 312 -34.49 -3.84 -12.76
N LEU A 313 -35.34 -3.83 -13.78
CA LEU A 313 -34.88 -3.86 -15.18
C LEU A 313 -34.02 -2.65 -15.54
N ILE A 314 -34.38 -1.45 -15.04
CA ILE A 314 -33.58 -0.24 -15.23
C ILE A 314 -32.22 -0.37 -14.52
N VAL A 315 -32.16 -0.95 -13.32
CA VAL A 315 -30.90 -1.23 -12.62
C VAL A 315 -29.99 -2.10 -13.50
N LEU A 316 -30.48 -3.24 -13.98
CA LEU A 316 -29.71 -4.16 -14.83
C LEU A 316 -29.29 -3.49 -16.14
N GLY A 317 -30.21 -2.77 -16.79
CA GLY A 317 -29.92 -2.01 -18.02
C GLY A 317 -28.86 -0.93 -17.80
N CYS A 318 -28.87 -0.23 -16.65
CA CYS A 318 -27.83 0.73 -16.33
C CYS A 318 -26.47 0.07 -16.08
N TYR A 319 -26.42 -1.12 -15.47
CA TYR A 319 -25.16 -1.86 -15.33
C TYR A 319 -24.59 -2.28 -16.69
N SER A 320 -25.43 -2.81 -17.58
CA SER A 320 -25.03 -3.17 -18.94
C SER A 320 -24.50 -1.98 -19.74
N GLN A 321 -25.15 -0.82 -19.63
CA GLN A 321 -24.75 0.40 -20.37
C GLN A 321 -23.50 1.09 -19.81
N LEU A 322 -23.27 0.99 -18.50
CA LEU A 322 -22.15 1.66 -17.84
C LEU A 322 -20.97 0.71 -17.56
N TRP A 323 -21.03 -0.52 -18.06
CA TRP A 323 -20.04 -1.56 -17.78
C TRP A 323 -18.61 -1.15 -18.18
N ASP A 324 -18.47 -0.42 -19.30
CA ASP A 324 -17.17 0.07 -19.78
C ASP A 324 -16.46 1.04 -18.82
N CYS A 325 -17.19 1.59 -17.84
CA CYS A 325 -16.64 2.49 -16.83
C CYS A 325 -16.17 1.75 -15.56
N VAL A 326 -16.35 0.44 -15.48
CA VAL A 326 -15.96 -0.39 -14.34
C VAL A 326 -14.47 -0.67 -14.36
N ASP A 327 -13.87 -0.75 -13.17
CA ASP A 327 -12.48 -1.20 -13.03
C ASP A 327 -12.31 -2.65 -13.54
N GLY A 328 -11.35 -2.87 -14.45
CA GLY A 328 -11.07 -4.18 -15.02
C GLY A 328 -10.65 -5.26 -14.01
N ALA A 329 -10.29 -4.89 -12.77
CA ALA A 329 -10.09 -5.85 -11.68
C ALA A 329 -11.39 -6.51 -11.21
N LEU A 330 -12.55 -5.83 -11.30
CA LEU A 330 -13.81 -6.34 -10.78
C LEU A 330 -14.23 -7.69 -11.41
N PRO A 331 -14.34 -7.84 -12.74
CA PRO A 331 -14.74 -9.12 -13.34
C PRO A 331 -13.74 -10.24 -13.03
N ARG A 332 -12.44 -9.95 -13.04
CA ARG A 332 -11.37 -10.91 -12.74
C ARG A 332 -11.48 -11.45 -11.31
N VAL A 333 -11.64 -10.55 -10.35
CA VAL A 333 -11.78 -10.87 -8.93
C VAL A 333 -13.08 -11.62 -8.67
N ALA A 334 -14.19 -11.22 -9.30
CA ALA A 334 -15.47 -11.91 -9.18
C ALA A 334 -15.41 -13.33 -9.76
N SER A 335 -14.73 -13.55 -10.89
CA SER A 335 -14.51 -14.88 -11.47
C SER A 335 -13.69 -15.76 -10.53
N LEU A 336 -12.58 -15.24 -10.00
CA LEU A 336 -11.75 -15.99 -9.06
C LEU A 336 -12.52 -16.35 -7.79
N ILE A 337 -13.34 -15.43 -7.26
CA ILE A 337 -14.21 -15.71 -6.11
C ILE A 337 -15.17 -16.84 -6.45
N GLN A 338 -15.81 -16.78 -7.61
CA GLN A 338 -16.76 -17.80 -8.06
C GLN A 338 -16.14 -19.21 -8.04
N ASP A 339 -14.87 -19.33 -8.43
CA ASP A 339 -14.15 -20.61 -8.47
C ASP A 339 -13.77 -21.15 -7.09
N ILE A 340 -13.50 -20.26 -6.11
CA ILE A 340 -13.09 -20.64 -4.75
C ILE A 340 -14.26 -20.75 -3.76
N LEU A 341 -15.49 -20.41 -4.18
CA LEU A 341 -16.65 -20.39 -3.28
C LEU A 341 -16.97 -21.80 -2.76
N PRO A 342 -17.17 -21.95 -1.43
CA PRO A 342 -17.66 -23.19 -0.85
C PRO A 342 -19.05 -23.58 -1.36
N ALA A 343 -19.29 -24.89 -1.55
CA ALA A 343 -20.55 -25.41 -2.09
C ALA A 343 -21.79 -25.12 -1.21
N ASP A 344 -21.61 -24.77 0.06
CA ASP A 344 -22.67 -24.39 1.00
C ASP A 344 -23.13 -22.92 0.83
N VAL A 345 -22.38 -22.10 0.11
CA VAL A 345 -22.70 -20.69 -0.13
C VAL A 345 -23.28 -20.51 -1.52
N THR A 346 -24.52 -20.05 -1.60
CA THR A 346 -25.20 -19.76 -2.88
C THR A 346 -25.33 -18.25 -3.09
N PRO A 347 -24.56 -17.64 -4.01
CA PRO A 347 -24.72 -16.24 -4.37
C PRO A 347 -26.01 -15.96 -5.14
N LEU A 348 -26.39 -14.68 -5.20
CA LEU A 348 -27.55 -14.22 -5.99
C LEU A 348 -27.40 -14.63 -7.46
N ASN A 349 -28.42 -15.28 -8.01
CA ASN A 349 -28.41 -15.91 -9.34
C ASN A 349 -27.14 -16.74 -9.63
N HIS A 350 -26.61 -17.46 -8.63
CA HIS A 350 -25.40 -18.28 -8.74
C HIS A 350 -24.14 -17.53 -9.21
N SER A 351 -24.12 -16.19 -9.14
CA SER A 351 -23.03 -15.34 -9.60
C SER A 351 -22.50 -14.41 -8.49
N ALA A 352 -21.22 -14.57 -8.16
CA ALA A 352 -20.50 -13.71 -7.22
C ALA A 352 -20.46 -12.26 -7.70
N LEU A 353 -20.40 -12.03 -9.02
CA LEU A 353 -20.40 -10.68 -9.60
C LEU A 353 -21.72 -9.95 -9.30
N ILE A 354 -22.85 -10.60 -9.53
CA ILE A 354 -24.18 -10.01 -9.25
C ILE A 354 -24.31 -9.70 -7.77
N GLN A 355 -23.89 -10.63 -6.90
CA GLN A 355 -23.87 -10.41 -5.47
C GLN A 355 -23.07 -9.14 -5.09
N ILE A 356 -21.90 -8.91 -5.69
CA ILE A 356 -21.08 -7.71 -5.47
C ILE A 356 -21.79 -6.45 -5.93
N LEU A 357 -22.30 -6.42 -7.16
CA LEU A 357 -22.96 -5.24 -7.74
C LEU A 357 -24.18 -4.82 -6.92
N ILE A 358 -25.05 -5.78 -6.59
CA ILE A 358 -26.27 -5.52 -5.82
C ILE A 358 -25.95 -5.14 -4.38
N SER A 359 -24.96 -5.79 -3.75
CA SER A 359 -24.50 -5.44 -2.39
C SER A 359 -23.99 -3.99 -2.31
N ALA A 360 -23.26 -3.54 -3.33
CA ALA A 360 -22.76 -2.17 -3.43
C ALA A 360 -23.90 -1.16 -3.64
N LEU A 361 -24.83 -1.45 -4.57
CA LEU A 361 -25.98 -0.59 -4.85
C LEU A 361 -26.93 -0.46 -3.66
N TYR A 362 -27.16 -1.56 -2.96
CA TYR A 362 -27.96 -1.58 -1.74
C TYR A 362 -27.40 -0.60 -0.70
N SER A 363 -26.07 -0.63 -0.47
CA SER A 363 -25.41 0.29 0.47
C SER A 363 -25.50 1.76 0.03
N GLU A 364 -25.39 2.05 -1.27
CA GLU A 364 -25.55 3.43 -1.77
C GLU A 364 -26.99 3.93 -1.62
N LEU A 365 -27.99 3.09 -1.93
CA LEU A 365 -29.40 3.45 -1.76
C LEU A 365 -29.76 3.73 -0.30
N LEU A 366 -29.25 2.91 0.63
CA LEU A 366 -29.38 3.17 2.06
C LEU A 366 -28.74 4.51 2.44
N HIS A 367 -27.51 4.77 1.99
CA HIS A 367 -26.84 6.05 2.26
C HIS A 367 -27.64 7.25 1.73
N GLN A 368 -28.22 7.15 0.53
CA GLN A 368 -29.09 8.20 -0.02
C GLN A 368 -30.32 8.43 0.86
N SER A 369 -30.96 7.37 1.35
CA SER A 369 -32.12 7.48 2.25
C SER A 369 -31.80 8.18 3.59
N GLU A 370 -30.57 8.05 4.09
CA GLU A 370 -30.13 8.63 5.36
C GLU A 370 -29.70 10.12 5.27
N LEU A 371 -29.42 10.63 4.06
CA LEU A 371 -28.93 12.00 3.85
C LEU A 371 -29.95 13.09 4.24
N SER A 372 -31.26 12.77 4.24
CA SER A 372 -32.33 13.72 4.55
C SER A 372 -32.68 13.82 6.03
N TYR A 373 -32.57 12.73 6.80
CA TYR A 373 -32.77 12.74 8.26
C TYR A 373 -31.78 13.66 8.98
N ASN A 374 -30.56 13.81 8.44
CA ASN A 374 -29.53 14.68 9.02
C ASN A 374 -29.70 16.18 8.69
N LYS A 375 -30.55 16.56 7.72
CA LYS A 375 -30.82 17.97 7.37
C LYS A 375 -32.01 18.56 8.12
N GLN A 376 -32.91 17.73 8.67
CA GLN A 376 -34.13 18.18 9.36
C GLN A 376 -33.99 18.12 10.89
N VAL A 377 -33.10 18.93 11.47
CA VAL A 377 -33.29 19.37 12.86
C VAL A 377 -33.00 20.87 12.96
N LYS A 378 -34.01 21.67 12.63
CA LYS A 378 -34.19 23.01 13.19
C LYS A 378 -35.54 23.04 13.87
N PHE A 379 -35.54 22.95 15.20
CA PHE A 379 -36.73 23.23 15.98
C PHE A 379 -37.00 24.74 15.90
N SER A 380 -38.06 25.13 15.20
CA SER A 380 -38.67 26.43 15.37
C SER A 380 -39.87 26.27 16.30
N ASP A 381 -39.71 26.73 17.54
CA ASP A 381 -40.83 27.00 18.44
C ASP A 381 -41.78 27.99 17.76
N THR A 382 -43.02 27.58 17.45
CA THR A 382 -44.20 28.46 17.46
C THR A 382 -45.51 27.68 17.25
N VAL A 383 -46.24 27.54 18.36
CA VAL A 383 -47.70 27.72 18.52
C VAL A 383 -48.64 27.35 17.37
N VAL A 384 -49.32 26.20 17.55
CA VAL A 384 -50.74 25.86 17.31
C VAL A 384 -51.55 26.72 16.33
N SER A 385 -52.09 26.10 15.26
CA SER A 385 -53.55 25.97 14.99
C SER A 385 -53.85 25.05 13.79
N PRO A 386 -55.06 24.43 13.72
CA PRO A 386 -55.30 23.18 13.00
C PRO A 386 -56.08 23.36 11.69
N SER A 387 -55.83 22.50 10.68
CA SER A 387 -56.82 22.29 9.61
C SER A 387 -56.76 20.90 8.97
N THR A 388 -57.91 20.22 9.12
CA THR A 388 -58.57 19.32 8.15
C THR A 388 -57.80 18.15 7.53
N LYS A 389 -58.06 16.95 8.09
CA LYS A 389 -58.02 15.67 7.38
C LYS A 389 -59.05 15.66 6.24
N PRO A 390 -58.77 14.95 5.14
CA PRO A 390 -59.76 14.09 4.53
C PRO A 390 -59.34 12.62 4.71
N THR A 391 -60.23 11.88 5.36
CA THR A 391 -60.28 10.43 5.38
C THR A 391 -60.53 9.90 3.97
N ALA A 392 -59.62 9.07 3.45
CA ALA A 392 -59.90 8.19 2.32
C ALA A 392 -59.41 6.78 2.66
N HIS A 393 -60.27 5.82 2.33
CA HIS A 393 -60.26 4.42 2.73
C HIS A 393 -58.95 3.68 2.41
N LYS A 394 -58.33 3.07 3.42
CA LYS A 394 -57.38 1.98 3.26
C LYS A 394 -58.17 0.72 2.91
N ASN A 395 -58.02 0.23 1.69
CA ASN A 395 -58.30 -1.15 1.28
C ASN A 395 -57.45 -1.50 0.04
N SER A 396 -56.22 -1.93 0.26
CA SER A 396 -55.53 -3.01 -0.46
C SER A 396 -54.02 -2.91 -0.19
N VAL A 397 -53.49 -3.99 0.37
CA VAL A 397 -52.06 -4.30 0.40
C VAL A 397 -51.75 -4.81 -0.99
N THR A 398 -50.97 -4.07 -1.81
CA THR A 398 -50.16 -4.50 -2.99
C THR A 398 -50.08 -3.42 -4.08
N SER A 399 -49.42 -2.29 -3.81
CA SER A 399 -48.73 -1.49 -4.85
C SER A 399 -48.12 -0.26 -4.18
N PHE A 400 -46.79 -0.17 -4.16
CA PHE A 400 -46.12 1.08 -3.80
C PHE A 400 -46.34 2.09 -4.93
N GLU A 401 -47.00 3.22 -4.64
CA GLU A 401 -47.14 4.36 -5.56
C GLU A 401 -46.01 5.36 -5.31
N GLY A 402 -44.94 5.30 -6.11
CA GLY A 402 -43.76 6.15 -5.98
C GLY A 402 -43.97 7.62 -6.39
N THR A 403 -45.11 7.97 -6.98
CA THR A 403 -45.40 9.32 -7.52
C THR A 403 -45.57 10.41 -6.46
N PHE A 404 -45.86 10.05 -5.21
CA PHE A 404 -46.03 10.99 -4.09
C PHE A 404 -45.03 10.80 -2.95
N SER A 405 -44.10 9.85 -3.08
CA SER A 405 -43.10 9.56 -2.08
C SER A 405 -41.87 10.46 -2.23
N SER A 406 -41.23 10.77 -1.11
CA SER A 406 -39.93 11.46 -1.14
C SER A 406 -38.88 10.58 -1.81
N GLY A 407 -37.85 11.19 -2.43
CA GLY A 407 -36.76 10.43 -3.05
C GLY A 407 -36.06 9.45 -2.11
N ASP A 408 -36.10 9.73 -0.81
CA ASP A 408 -35.48 8.92 0.25
C ASP A 408 -36.29 7.67 0.58
N GLU A 409 -37.62 7.80 0.66
CA GLU A 409 -38.54 6.67 0.82
C GLU A 409 -38.49 5.74 -0.38
N ILE A 410 -38.36 6.32 -1.58
CA ILE A 410 -38.17 5.56 -2.82
C ILE A 410 -36.83 4.83 -2.81
N ALA A 411 -35.75 5.48 -2.38
CA ALA A 411 -34.45 4.84 -2.27
C ALA A 411 -34.49 3.61 -1.34
N LEU A 412 -35.16 3.72 -0.19
CA LEU A 412 -35.33 2.61 0.74
C LEU A 412 -36.20 1.50 0.15
N ALA A 413 -37.33 1.83 -0.47
CA ALA A 413 -38.23 0.85 -1.09
C ALA A 413 -37.57 0.11 -2.26
N VAL A 414 -36.74 0.80 -3.04
CA VAL A 414 -35.90 0.19 -4.10
C VAL A 414 -34.84 -0.71 -3.48
N ALA A 415 -34.19 -0.31 -2.38
CA ALA A 415 -33.21 -1.13 -1.68
C ALA A 415 -33.81 -2.45 -1.16
N GLU A 416 -35.01 -2.40 -0.56
CA GLU A 416 -35.73 -3.60 -0.14
C GLU A 416 -36.09 -4.50 -1.32
N SER A 417 -36.52 -3.90 -2.44
CA SER A 417 -36.86 -4.64 -3.68
C SER A 417 -35.63 -5.33 -4.29
N LEU A 418 -34.43 -4.74 -4.20
CA LEU A 418 -33.19 -5.34 -4.69
C LEU A 418 -32.84 -6.67 -4.01
N CYS A 419 -33.20 -6.84 -2.74
CA CYS A 419 -32.96 -8.09 -2.02
C CYS A 419 -33.75 -9.27 -2.62
N SER A 420 -34.79 -8.96 -3.41
CA SER A 420 -35.69 -9.93 -4.04
C SER A 420 -35.61 -9.89 -5.57
N ILE A 421 -34.54 -9.31 -6.13
CA ILE A 421 -34.42 -9.04 -7.58
C ILE A 421 -34.59 -10.31 -8.44
N ASP A 422 -34.14 -11.46 -7.95
CA ASP A 422 -34.26 -12.73 -8.67
C ASP A 422 -35.16 -13.74 -7.94
N GLU A 423 -36.09 -13.25 -7.10
CA GLU A 423 -37.13 -14.12 -6.54
C GLU A 423 -38.07 -14.61 -7.65
N ASP A 424 -38.24 -15.92 -7.75
CA ASP A 424 -39.04 -16.63 -8.77
C ASP A 424 -38.52 -16.47 -10.21
N ASN A 425 -37.22 -16.26 -10.40
CA ASN A 425 -36.59 -16.16 -11.73
C ASN A 425 -37.18 -15.02 -12.61
N LYS A 426 -37.62 -13.93 -11.98
CA LYS A 426 -38.30 -12.83 -12.67
C LYS A 426 -37.39 -12.03 -13.61
N HIS A 427 -36.09 -11.99 -13.32
CA HIS A 427 -35.10 -11.21 -14.06
C HIS A 427 -33.90 -12.06 -14.54
N THR A 428 -34.02 -13.39 -14.51
CA THR A 428 -32.92 -14.32 -14.82
C THR A 428 -32.38 -14.12 -16.23
N ASP A 429 -33.25 -14.01 -17.24
CA ASP A 429 -32.84 -13.82 -18.64
C ASP A 429 -31.99 -12.55 -18.83
N GLN A 430 -32.37 -11.43 -18.18
CA GLN A 430 -31.63 -10.17 -18.29
C GLN A 430 -30.31 -10.21 -17.52
N ILE A 431 -30.25 -10.97 -16.42
CA ILE A 431 -29.01 -11.19 -15.69
C ILE A 431 -28.05 -12.06 -16.51
N GLU A 432 -28.55 -13.13 -17.15
CA GLU A 432 -27.74 -14.00 -18.02
C GLU A 432 -27.19 -13.24 -19.23
N GLU A 433 -28.02 -12.43 -19.91
CA GLU A 433 -27.58 -11.56 -21.02
C GLU A 433 -26.47 -10.60 -20.58
N PHE A 434 -26.64 -9.97 -19.42
CA PHE A 434 -25.61 -9.11 -18.85
C PHE A 434 -24.32 -9.87 -18.52
N LEU A 435 -24.40 -11.06 -17.92
CA LEU A 435 -23.22 -11.86 -17.59
C LEU A 435 -22.46 -12.32 -18.83
N GLU A 436 -23.17 -12.63 -19.93
CA GLU A 436 -22.55 -12.95 -21.22
C GLU A 436 -21.80 -11.73 -21.79
N GLN A 437 -22.41 -10.54 -21.77
CA GLN A 437 -21.74 -9.29 -22.14
C GLN A 437 -20.47 -9.03 -21.31
N VAL A 438 -20.51 -9.29 -19.99
CA VAL A 438 -19.33 -9.13 -19.12
C VAL A 438 -18.22 -10.10 -19.53
N LYS A 439 -18.56 -11.34 -19.85
CA LYS A 439 -17.61 -12.38 -20.24
C LYS A 439 -16.91 -12.02 -21.56
N ASP A 440 -17.67 -11.57 -22.55
CA ASP A 440 -17.13 -11.13 -23.85
C ASP A 440 -16.16 -9.95 -23.69
N ASN A 441 -16.49 -9.00 -22.81
CA ASN A 441 -15.60 -7.90 -22.48
C ASN A 441 -14.33 -8.35 -21.75
N MET A 442 -14.42 -9.34 -20.87
CA MET A 442 -13.27 -9.85 -20.13
C MET A 442 -12.20 -10.46 -21.05
N GLU A 443 -12.60 -11.15 -22.13
CA GLU A 443 -11.69 -11.70 -23.14
C GLU A 443 -10.88 -10.60 -23.86
N LEU A 444 -11.42 -9.37 -23.95
CA LEU A 444 -10.73 -8.22 -24.53
C LEU A 444 -9.69 -7.58 -23.59
N PHE A 445 -9.82 -7.76 -22.27
CA PHE A 445 -8.94 -7.13 -21.27
C PHE A 445 -7.74 -7.99 -20.85
N ASP A 446 -7.72 -9.28 -21.20
CA ASP A 446 -6.70 -10.22 -20.72
C ASP A 446 -5.29 -9.89 -21.25
N ASP A 447 -5.18 -9.38 -22.47
CA ASP A 447 -3.90 -9.05 -23.14
C ASP A 447 -3.09 -7.94 -22.44
N CYS A 448 -3.74 -6.98 -21.77
CA CYS A 448 -3.06 -5.82 -21.14
C CYS A 448 -2.69 -6.04 -19.66
N SER A 449 -3.10 -7.15 -19.04
CA SER A 449 -3.05 -7.31 -17.58
C SER A 449 -2.18 -8.46 -17.08
N SER A 450 -1.52 -9.18 -17.97
CA SER A 450 -0.64 -10.32 -17.65
C SER A 450 0.55 -9.92 -16.76
N GLU A 451 1.10 -8.71 -16.93
CA GLU A 451 2.31 -8.27 -16.21
C GLU A 451 2.08 -7.98 -14.71
N GLY A 452 0.83 -7.79 -14.25
CA GLY A 452 0.50 -7.65 -12.82
C GLY A 452 1.35 -6.61 -12.06
N SER A 453 1.89 -6.98 -10.89
CA SER A 453 2.77 -6.09 -10.10
C SER A 453 4.14 -5.84 -10.71
N SER A 454 4.61 -6.70 -11.62
CA SER A 454 5.93 -6.56 -12.25
C SER A 454 6.07 -5.29 -13.09
N ARG A 455 4.95 -4.76 -13.63
CA ARG A 455 4.93 -3.47 -14.35
C ARG A 455 5.34 -2.28 -13.48
N VAL A 456 5.05 -2.36 -12.18
CA VAL A 456 5.43 -1.34 -11.19
C VAL A 456 6.92 -1.45 -10.82
N GLU A 457 7.49 -2.65 -10.91
CA GLU A 457 8.93 -2.84 -10.70
C GLU A 457 9.76 -2.34 -11.88
N GLY A 458 9.30 -2.60 -13.10
CA GLY A 458 10.07 -2.39 -14.33
C GLY A 458 9.98 -0.99 -14.92
N ALA A 459 8.84 -0.30 -14.77
CA ALA A 459 8.58 0.98 -15.45
C ALA A 459 8.11 2.08 -14.49
N GLU A 460 8.95 3.09 -14.32
CA GLU A 460 8.65 4.25 -13.47
C GLU A 460 7.47 5.06 -14.00
N GLN A 461 7.36 5.25 -15.32
CA GLN A 461 6.25 5.99 -15.91
C GLN A 461 4.90 5.32 -15.65
N ILE A 462 4.86 3.98 -15.73
CA ILE A 462 3.64 3.21 -15.44
C ILE A 462 3.28 3.37 -13.96
N THR A 463 4.27 3.30 -13.08
CA THR A 463 4.08 3.50 -11.63
C THR A 463 3.49 4.88 -11.31
N GLU A 464 4.00 5.94 -11.94
CA GLU A 464 3.50 7.31 -11.75
C GLU A 464 2.05 7.46 -12.22
N VAL A 465 1.70 6.88 -13.38
CA VAL A 465 0.32 6.90 -13.90
C VAL A 465 -0.63 6.16 -12.95
N LEU A 466 -0.27 4.94 -12.54
CA LEU A 466 -1.09 4.15 -11.61
C LEU A 466 -1.28 4.86 -10.26
N VAL A 467 -0.23 5.49 -9.74
CA VAL A 467 -0.34 6.29 -8.51
C VAL A 467 -1.27 7.48 -8.71
N SER A 468 -1.18 8.17 -9.85
CA SER A 468 -2.10 9.27 -10.17
C SER A 468 -3.54 8.79 -10.15
N ASP A 469 -3.84 7.67 -10.81
CA ASP A 469 -5.19 7.10 -10.86
C ASP A 469 -5.71 6.70 -9.47
N ILE A 470 -4.88 6.03 -8.66
CA ILE A 470 -5.23 5.68 -7.28
C ILE A 470 -5.50 6.96 -6.47
N LEU A 471 -4.68 8.00 -6.63
CA LEU A 471 -4.82 9.27 -5.92
C LEU A 471 -6.01 10.11 -6.40
N MET A 472 -6.64 9.81 -7.54
CA MET A 472 -7.89 10.47 -7.95
C MET A 472 -9.08 10.05 -7.09
N THR A 473 -9.01 8.89 -6.44
CA THR A 473 -10.08 8.37 -5.58
C THR A 473 -9.83 8.71 -4.10
N THR A 474 -10.90 8.97 -3.34
CA THR A 474 -10.78 9.22 -1.89
C THR A 474 -10.30 7.97 -1.13
N TYR A 475 -10.73 6.79 -1.56
CA TYR A 475 -10.30 5.51 -0.99
C TYR A 475 -8.86 5.18 -1.34
N GLY A 476 -8.40 5.44 -2.56
CA GLY A 476 -7.00 5.24 -2.94
C GLY A 476 -6.06 6.18 -2.18
N LYS A 477 -6.42 7.46 -2.04
CA LYS A 477 -5.71 8.39 -1.14
C LYS A 477 -5.65 7.88 0.30
N LYS A 478 -6.76 7.34 0.83
CA LYS A 478 -6.80 6.76 2.19
C LYS A 478 -5.88 5.55 2.26
N SER A 479 -5.95 4.66 1.28
CA SER A 479 -5.21 3.40 1.24
C SER A 479 -3.70 3.60 1.27
N LEU A 480 -3.19 4.47 0.40
CA LEU A 480 -1.76 4.77 0.35
C LEU A 480 -1.28 5.46 1.64
N LYS A 481 -2.06 6.39 2.20
CA LYS A 481 -1.72 7.06 3.47
C LYS A 481 -1.67 6.07 4.64
N THR A 482 -2.65 5.18 4.75
CA THR A 482 -2.72 4.15 5.82
C THR A 482 -1.53 3.21 5.74
N LEU A 483 -1.23 2.66 4.55
CA LEU A 483 -0.10 1.76 4.34
C LEU A 483 1.23 2.45 4.60
N HIS A 484 1.42 3.67 4.07
CA HIS A 484 2.64 4.46 4.32
C HIS A 484 2.85 4.72 5.81
N HIS A 485 1.79 5.11 6.54
CA HIS A 485 1.87 5.37 7.97
C HIS A 485 2.21 4.11 8.76
N PHE A 486 1.60 2.97 8.44
CA PHE A 486 1.92 1.70 9.09
C PHE A 486 3.37 1.28 8.82
N ILE A 487 3.83 1.33 7.57
CA ILE A 487 5.20 1.00 7.17
C ILE A 487 6.21 1.88 7.89
N LYS A 488 5.95 3.19 7.98
CA LYS A 488 6.83 4.14 8.66
C LYS A 488 7.00 3.86 10.15
N ASN A 489 5.92 3.50 10.84
CA ASN A 489 5.97 3.28 12.29
C ASN A 489 6.36 1.85 12.68
N ASN A 490 6.22 0.88 11.77
CA ASN A 490 6.50 -0.54 12.03
C ASN A 490 7.61 -1.10 11.11
N SER A 491 8.51 -0.24 10.63
CA SER A 491 9.59 -0.61 9.70
C SER A 491 10.53 -1.67 10.26
N GLU A 492 10.82 -1.64 11.56
CA GLU A 492 11.67 -2.63 12.23
C GLU A 492 11.09 -4.05 12.13
N TRP A 493 9.79 -4.20 12.32
CA TRP A 493 9.11 -5.48 12.14
C TRP A 493 9.19 -5.97 10.68
N LEU A 494 9.06 -5.06 9.71
CA LEU A 494 9.23 -5.39 8.30
C LEU A 494 10.65 -5.88 8.00
N PHE A 495 11.67 -5.18 8.49
CA PHE A 495 13.06 -5.62 8.33
C PHE A 495 13.34 -6.97 9.01
N GLN A 496 12.69 -7.28 10.13
CA GLN A 496 12.80 -8.60 10.76
C GLN A 496 12.14 -9.69 9.92
N LYS A 497 10.94 -9.45 9.38
CA LYS A 497 10.26 -10.39 8.47
C LYS A 497 11.00 -10.59 7.15
N LEU A 498 11.80 -9.61 6.73
CA LEU A 498 12.70 -9.72 5.59
C LEU A 498 14.07 -10.34 5.95
N GLU A 499 14.29 -10.73 7.21
CA GLU A 499 15.53 -11.33 7.73
C GLU A 499 16.77 -10.42 7.64
N VAL A 500 16.55 -9.11 7.68
CA VAL A 500 17.57 -8.06 7.44
C VAL A 500 17.72 -7.12 8.65
N SER A 501 16.95 -7.32 9.73
CA SER A 501 17.02 -6.45 10.91
C SER A 501 18.36 -6.55 11.66
N GLU A 502 18.78 -5.41 12.21
CA GLU A 502 19.94 -5.31 13.09
C GLU A 502 19.60 -5.61 14.56
N GLY A 503 18.32 -5.48 14.94
CA GLY A 503 17.85 -5.61 16.31
C GLY A 503 17.63 -7.06 16.71
N ALA A 504 18.15 -7.44 17.88
CA ALA A 504 17.99 -8.79 18.45
C ALA A 504 16.61 -9.03 19.09
N GLU A 505 15.91 -7.97 19.52
CA GLU A 505 14.61 -8.08 20.17
C GLU A 505 13.48 -8.20 19.13
N PRO A 506 12.50 -9.11 19.32
CA PRO A 506 11.39 -9.25 18.40
C PRO A 506 10.52 -7.99 18.39
N ALA A 507 10.41 -7.34 17.23
CA ALA A 507 9.62 -6.14 17.03
C ALA A 507 8.13 -6.51 16.91
N VAL A 508 7.29 -5.85 17.69
CA VAL A 508 5.84 -6.03 17.65
C VAL A 508 5.22 -4.99 16.71
N PRO A 509 4.47 -5.39 15.66
CA PRO A 509 3.85 -4.48 14.70
C PRO A 509 2.55 -3.89 15.24
N ASN A 510 2.63 -3.17 16.35
CA ASN A 510 1.48 -2.60 17.05
C ASN A 510 1.67 -1.10 17.35
N LYS A 511 2.47 -0.40 16.54
CA LYS A 511 2.79 1.03 16.76
C LYS A 511 2.00 1.89 15.77
N VAL A 512 1.23 2.85 16.30
CA VAL A 512 0.63 3.96 15.51
C VAL A 512 1.59 5.15 15.47
N LEU A 513 2.32 5.40 16.56
CA LEU A 513 3.31 6.47 16.62
C LEU A 513 4.65 5.91 17.11
N SER A 514 5.69 6.08 16.30
CA SER A 514 7.07 5.85 16.72
C SER A 514 7.61 7.09 17.45
N LYS A 515 8.06 6.90 18.69
CA LYS A 515 8.76 7.95 19.43
C LYS A 515 10.13 8.17 18.76
N PRO A 516 10.57 9.44 18.61
CA PRO A 516 11.92 9.70 18.15
C PRO A 516 12.92 9.11 19.13
N TYR A 517 14.07 8.66 18.62
CA TYR A 517 15.17 8.22 19.47
C TYR A 517 15.60 9.38 20.39
N PRO A 518 15.89 9.10 21.67
CA PRO A 518 16.37 10.14 22.57
C PRO A 518 17.73 10.66 22.08
N LEU A 519 18.00 11.94 22.32
CA LEU A 519 19.24 12.60 21.87
C LEU A 519 20.49 11.80 22.29
N LEU A 520 20.50 11.28 23.52
CA LEU A 520 21.60 10.48 24.04
C LEU A 520 21.84 9.21 23.20
N HIS A 521 20.78 8.56 22.71
CA HIS A 521 20.93 7.43 21.80
C HIS A 521 21.56 7.87 20.48
N THR A 522 21.05 8.94 19.86
CA THR A 522 21.61 9.47 18.60
C THR A 522 23.04 9.99 18.72
N MET A 523 23.50 10.37 19.92
CA MET A 523 24.88 10.81 20.16
C MET A 523 25.89 9.66 20.24
N PHE A 524 25.45 8.48 20.66
CA PHE A 524 26.34 7.33 20.91
C PHE A 524 26.11 6.13 19.98
N HIS A 525 25.11 6.21 19.10
CA HIS A 525 24.75 5.12 18.18
C HIS A 525 24.56 5.61 16.74
N ILE A 526 24.95 4.75 15.79
CA ILE A 526 24.63 4.84 14.38
C ILE A 526 23.59 3.74 14.10
N GLY A 527 22.33 4.12 13.92
CA GLY A 527 21.23 3.14 13.89
C GLY A 527 21.16 2.41 15.24
N TYR A 528 21.29 1.08 15.23
CA TYR A 528 21.31 0.26 16.45
C TYR A 528 22.72 -0.04 16.99
N ARG A 529 23.78 0.43 16.32
CA ARG A 529 25.18 0.10 16.66
C ARG A 529 25.83 1.21 17.45
N SER A 530 26.54 0.89 18.53
CA SER A 530 27.32 1.88 19.26
C SER A 530 28.63 2.19 18.54
N PHE A 531 29.16 3.41 18.72
CA PHE A 531 30.42 3.84 18.08
C PHE A 531 31.64 2.97 18.44
N ASP A 532 31.60 2.27 19.57
CA ASP A 532 32.73 1.51 20.13
C ASP A 532 32.80 0.05 19.64
N GLN A 533 31.78 -0.46 18.94
CA GLN A 533 31.73 -1.86 18.48
C GLN A 533 32.71 -2.19 17.33
N GLY A 534 33.28 -1.18 16.66
CA GLY A 534 34.28 -1.37 15.60
C GLY A 534 35.71 -1.62 16.07
N LEU A 535 35.94 -1.79 17.38
CA LEU A 535 37.27 -1.97 17.99
C LEU A 535 37.82 -3.40 17.91
N ASP A 536 37.02 -4.40 17.53
CA ASP A 536 37.47 -5.78 17.41
C ASP A 536 38.12 -6.02 16.03
N ALA A 537 39.38 -6.48 16.06
CA ALA A 537 40.20 -6.73 14.87
C ALA A 537 39.59 -7.72 13.86
N ASP A 538 38.62 -8.52 14.30
CA ASP A 538 37.87 -9.46 13.46
C ASP A 538 36.89 -8.76 12.50
N PHE A 539 36.45 -7.52 12.80
CA PHE A 539 35.48 -6.79 11.97
C PHE A 539 36.08 -6.38 10.60
N ILE A 540 37.38 -6.12 10.55
CA ILE A 540 38.10 -5.76 9.32
C ILE A 540 38.38 -7.02 8.48
N ALA A 541 38.61 -8.17 9.13
CA ALA A 541 38.88 -9.44 8.46
C ALA A 541 37.64 -10.01 7.74
N VAL A 542 36.42 -9.68 8.19
CA VAL A 542 35.16 -10.07 7.52
C VAL A 542 34.89 -9.21 6.27
N GLY A 543 35.48 -8.01 6.17
CA GLY A 543 35.34 -7.12 5.02
C GLY A 543 36.36 -7.33 3.88
N ILE A 544 37.37 -8.18 4.10
CA ILE A 544 38.38 -8.60 3.12
C ILE A 544 38.02 -10.00 2.61
#